data_AF-A0A3M3AD49-F1
#
_entry.id   AF-A0A3M3AD49-F1
#
_cell.length_a   1.000
_cell.length_b   1.000
_cell.length_c   1.000
_cell.angle_alpha   90.00
_cell.angle_beta   90.00
_cell.angle_gamma   90.00
#
_symmetry.space_group_name_H-M   'P 1'
#
loop_
_entity.id
_entity.type
_entity.pdbx_description
1 polymer ?
#
loop_
_entity_poly.entity_id
_entity_poly.type
_entity_poly.pdbx_seq_one_letter_code
_entity_poly.pdbx_strand_id
1 'polypeptide(L)'
;MAAERIYAYLEQDSERAATPGPLFRSLRGTTTGAGITANGIYTVVEAYAKKAGIVVEHLGVHGLRATAATNALENDADIAKVQMWLGHANISTTRLYDRRGQRPEDSPTFKVKY
;
A
#
# COMPACT_ATOMS: atom_id res chain seq x y z
N MET A 1 0.45 -15.88 -0.89
CA MET A 1 0.94 -14.69 -0.14
C MET A 1 1.74 -13.75 -1.06
N ALA A 2 2.09 -12.53 -0.63
CA ALA A 2 2.81 -11.55 -1.48
C ALA A 2 4.19 -12.06 -1.95
N ALA A 3 4.92 -12.78 -1.08
CA ALA A 3 6.20 -13.39 -1.43
C ALA A 3 6.09 -14.39 -2.60
N GLU A 4 5.07 -15.25 -2.58
CA GLU A 4 4.81 -16.19 -3.69
C GLU A 4 4.57 -15.47 -5.02
N ARG A 5 3.91 -14.31 -5.00
CA ARG A 5 3.69 -13.51 -6.21
C ARG A 5 4.98 -12.90 -6.75
N ILE A 6 5.91 -12.54 -5.87
CA ILE A 6 7.24 -12.07 -6.27
C ILE A 6 8.03 -13.23 -6.88
N TYR A 7 8.01 -14.42 -6.29
CA TYR A 7 8.67 -15.59 -6.86
C TYR A 7 8.09 -15.96 -8.23
N ALA A 8 6.76 -16.02 -8.36
CA ALA A 8 6.10 -16.29 -9.63
C ALA A 8 6.44 -15.24 -10.70
N TYR A 9 6.56 -13.96 -10.31
CA TYR A 9 7.03 -12.91 -11.23
C TYR A 9 8.47 -13.15 -11.68
N LEU A 10 9.38 -13.50 -10.75
CA LEU A 10 10.78 -13.76 -11.06
C LEU A 10 10.96 -14.99 -11.96
N GLU A 11 10.17 -16.05 -11.77
CA GLU A 11 10.18 -17.25 -12.61
C GLU A 11 9.75 -16.94 -14.06
N GLN A 12 8.83 -16.00 -14.25
CA GLN A 12 8.40 -15.56 -15.57
C GLN A 12 9.39 -14.60 -16.24
N ASP A 13 10.29 -13.98 -15.47
CA ASP A 13 11.24 -12.99 -15.92
C ASP A 13 12.53 -13.64 -16.49
N SER A 14 12.37 -14.53 -17.47
CA SER A 14 13.46 -15.37 -18.02
C SER A 14 14.60 -14.60 -18.69
N GLU A 15 14.34 -13.36 -19.13
CA GLU A 15 15.33 -12.45 -19.73
C GLU A 15 16.08 -11.62 -18.67
N ARG A 16 16.00 -11.99 -17.39
CA ARG A 16 16.71 -11.31 -16.31
C ARG A 16 18.20 -11.63 -16.36
N ALA A 17 19.02 -10.59 -16.41
CA ALA A 17 20.47 -10.74 -16.31
C ALA A 17 20.86 -11.35 -14.94
N ALA A 18 21.90 -12.18 -14.93
CA ALA A 18 22.44 -12.78 -13.70
C ALA A 18 23.07 -11.76 -12.74
N THR A 19 23.34 -10.54 -13.22
CA THR A 19 23.87 -9.43 -12.42
C THR A 19 22.78 -8.74 -11.62
N PRO A 20 23.11 -8.12 -10.45
CA PRO A 20 22.14 -7.35 -9.69
C PRO A 20 21.44 -6.28 -10.54
N GLY A 21 20.13 -6.17 -10.38
CA GLY A 21 19.29 -5.26 -11.15
C GLY A 21 17.98 -4.96 -10.44
N PRO A 22 17.17 -4.03 -10.96
CA PRO A 22 15.90 -3.64 -10.34
C PRO A 22 14.95 -4.83 -10.23
N LEU A 23 14.28 -4.97 -9.08
CA LEU A 23 13.33 -6.07 -8.87
C LEU A 23 12.21 -6.03 -9.92
N PHE A 24 11.57 -4.88 -10.12
CA PHE A 24 10.54 -4.73 -11.14
C PHE A 24 11.07 -3.96 -12.36
N ARG A 25 10.88 -4.51 -13.55
CA ARG A 25 11.35 -3.94 -14.81
C ARG A 25 10.21 -3.36 -15.64
N SER A 26 10.50 -2.33 -16.43
CA SER A 26 9.60 -1.86 -17.48
C SER A 26 9.52 -2.93 -18.57
N LEU A 27 8.30 -3.25 -19.01
CA LEU A 27 8.03 -4.27 -20.02
C LEU A 27 7.68 -3.68 -21.40
N ARG A 28 7.64 -2.36 -21.53
CA ARG A 28 7.16 -1.69 -22.74
C ARG A 28 7.95 -0.41 -23.03
N GLY A 29 8.09 -0.10 -24.32
CA GLY A 29 8.66 1.16 -24.81
C GLY A 29 10.19 1.19 -24.78
N THR A 30 10.74 2.40 -24.89
CA THR A 30 12.19 2.65 -24.97
C THR A 30 12.96 2.35 -23.68
N THR A 31 12.26 2.17 -22.56
CA THR A 31 12.85 1.84 -21.25
C THR A 31 12.74 0.36 -20.90
N THR A 32 12.37 -0.50 -21.85
CA THR A 32 12.22 -1.94 -21.62
C THR A 32 13.49 -2.54 -21.01
N GLY A 33 13.33 -3.34 -19.96
CA GLY A 33 14.44 -3.95 -19.21
C GLY A 33 15.06 -3.05 -18.12
N ALA A 34 14.83 -1.72 -18.16
CA ALA A 34 15.20 -0.82 -17.08
C ALA A 34 14.24 -0.94 -15.89
N GLY A 35 14.59 -0.33 -14.76
CA GLY A 35 13.72 -0.30 -13.57
C GLY A 35 12.40 0.43 -13.87
N ILE A 36 11.30 -0.09 -13.34
CA ILE A 36 10.00 0.58 -13.45
C ILE A 36 10.04 1.93 -12.73
N THR A 37 9.43 2.95 -13.34
CA THR A 37 9.34 4.29 -12.76
C THR A 37 8.21 4.38 -11.74
N ALA A 38 8.25 5.39 -10.87
CA ALA A 38 7.15 5.65 -9.93
C ALA A 38 5.81 5.83 -10.65
N ASN A 39 5.80 6.53 -11.79
CA ASN A 39 4.62 6.67 -12.63
C ASN A 39 4.16 5.33 -13.21
N GLY A 40 5.09 4.46 -13.62
CA GLY A 40 4.76 3.11 -14.08
C GLY A 40 4.05 2.29 -13.01
N ILE A 41 4.50 2.36 -11.75
CA ILE A 41 3.81 1.72 -10.63
C ILE A 41 2.41 2.31 -10.45
N TYR A 42 2.26 3.64 -10.51
CA TYR A 42 0.96 4.30 -10.41
C TYR A 42 -0.01 3.79 -11.49
N THR A 43 0.43 3.73 -12.76
CA THR A 43 -0.38 3.22 -13.87
C THR A 43 -0.80 1.76 -13.66
N VAL A 44 0.10 0.91 -13.13
CA VAL A 44 -0.21 -0.49 -12.81
C VAL A 44 -1.30 -0.57 -11.74
N VAL A 45 -1.15 0.18 -10.65
CA VAL A 45 -2.14 0.21 -9.56
C VAL A 45 -3.50 0.70 -10.06
N GLU A 46 -3.52 1.79 -10.83
CA GLU A 46 -4.75 2.35 -11.40
C GLU A 46 -5.45 1.34 -12.33
N ALA A 47 -4.69 0.64 -13.17
CA ALA A 47 -5.24 -0.38 -14.07
C ALA A 47 -5.88 -1.54 -13.30
N TYR A 48 -5.26 -2.00 -12.21
CA TYR A 48 -5.83 -3.07 -11.39
C TYR A 48 -7.02 -2.59 -10.54
N ALA A 49 -7.00 -1.35 -10.05
CA ALA A 49 -8.14 -0.77 -9.36
C ALA A 49 -9.39 -0.73 -10.26
N LYS A 50 -9.22 -0.27 -11.52
CA LYS A 50 -10.28 -0.28 -12.53
C LYS A 50 -10.80 -1.70 -12.79
N LYS A 51 -9.91 -2.68 -12.96
CA LYS A 51 -10.28 -4.10 -13.15
C LYS A 51 -11.02 -4.69 -11.97
N ALA A 52 -10.69 -4.25 -10.75
CA ALA A 52 -11.35 -4.67 -9.52
C ALA A 52 -12.68 -3.92 -9.25
N GLY A 53 -13.08 -2.99 -10.13
CA GLY A 53 -14.29 -2.18 -9.94
C GLY A 53 -14.17 -1.12 -8.84
N ILE A 54 -12.94 -0.78 -8.42
CA ILE A 54 -12.71 0.22 -7.37
C ILE A 54 -12.66 1.60 -8.02
N VAL A 55 -13.74 2.36 -7.85
CA VAL A 55 -13.89 3.72 -8.39
C VAL A 55 -13.72 4.73 -7.26
N VAL A 56 -12.47 5.12 -7.02
CA VAL A 56 -12.10 6.11 -5.99
C VAL A 56 -11.22 7.17 -6.64
N GLU A 57 -11.56 8.43 -6.42
CA GLU A 57 -10.77 9.55 -6.91
C GLU A 57 -9.37 9.52 -6.30
N HIS A 58 -8.35 9.75 -7.13
CA HIS A 58 -6.94 9.75 -6.73
C HIS A 58 -6.42 8.45 -6.10
N LEU A 59 -7.06 7.30 -6.36
CA LEU A 59 -6.53 6.01 -5.92
C LEU A 59 -5.18 5.73 -6.59
N GLY A 60 -4.16 5.55 -5.75
CA GLY A 60 -2.81 5.20 -6.17
C GLY A 60 -2.02 4.56 -5.04
N VAL A 61 -0.71 4.42 -5.23
CA VAL A 61 0.22 3.78 -4.28
C VAL A 61 0.11 4.31 -2.86
N HIS A 62 -0.09 5.63 -2.71
CA HIS A 62 -0.19 6.26 -1.40
C HIS A 62 -1.53 5.95 -0.71
N GLY A 63 -2.61 5.85 -1.50
CA GLY A 63 -3.92 5.41 -1.01
C GLY A 63 -3.88 3.98 -0.47
N LEU A 64 -3.22 3.05 -1.18
CA LEU A 64 -3.03 1.67 -0.70
C LEU A 64 -2.26 1.62 0.62
N ARG A 65 -1.21 2.44 0.75
CA ARG A 65 -0.44 2.55 2.00
C ARG A 65 -1.29 3.11 3.14
N ALA A 66 -2.11 4.13 2.87
CA ALA A 66 -3.04 4.69 3.84
C ALA A 66 -4.04 3.62 4.32
N THR A 67 -4.66 2.88 3.40
CA THR A 67 -5.56 1.77 3.72
C THR A 67 -4.87 0.71 4.58
N ALA A 68 -3.64 0.33 4.24
CA ALA A 68 -2.88 -0.65 5.03
C ALA A 68 -2.62 -0.15 6.46
N ALA A 69 -2.28 1.13 6.62
CA ALA A 69 -2.08 1.75 7.94
C ALA A 69 -3.38 1.83 8.75
N THR A 70 -4.47 2.33 8.15
CA THR A 70 -5.78 2.41 8.78
C THR A 70 -6.26 1.02 9.21
N ASN A 71 -6.20 0.01 8.34
CA ASN A 71 -6.63 -1.34 8.65
C ASN A 71 -5.85 -1.94 9.83
N ALA A 72 -4.53 -1.74 9.88
CA ALA A 72 -3.72 -2.23 10.99
C ALA A 72 -4.15 -1.59 12.32
N LEU A 73 -4.34 -0.27 12.33
CA LEU A 73 -4.73 0.48 13.53
C LEU A 73 -6.16 0.15 13.98
N GLU A 74 -7.09 -0.01 13.04
CA GLU A 74 -8.47 -0.44 13.32
C GLU A 74 -8.56 -1.86 13.89
N ASN A 75 -7.56 -2.71 13.62
CA ASN A 75 -7.42 -4.05 14.20
C ASN A 75 -6.45 -4.05 15.40
N ASP A 76 -6.44 -2.96 16.17
CA ASP A 76 -5.73 -2.80 17.44
C ASP A 76 -4.21 -3.01 17.38
N ALA A 77 -3.59 -2.83 16.20
CA ALA A 77 -2.13 -2.78 16.13
C ALA A 77 -1.59 -1.58 16.92
N ASP A 78 -0.45 -1.80 17.57
CA ASP A 78 0.31 -0.75 18.25
C ASP A 78 0.77 0.31 17.24
N ILE A 79 0.47 1.58 17.52
CA ILE A 79 0.79 2.69 16.63
C ILE A 79 2.30 2.89 16.41
N ALA A 80 3.15 2.56 17.39
CA ALA A 80 4.59 2.60 17.24
C ALA A 80 5.10 1.48 16.31
N LYS A 81 4.47 0.29 16.35
CA LYS A 81 4.75 -0.79 15.40
C LYS A 81 4.32 -0.42 13.99
N VAL A 82 3.14 0.17 13.83
CA VAL A 82 2.66 0.67 12.54
C VAL A 82 3.58 1.77 12.00
N GLN A 83 4.02 2.71 12.84
CA GLN A 83 5.00 3.74 12.45
C GLN A 83 6.29 3.13 11.91
N MET A 84 6.84 2.13 12.60
CA MET A 84 8.07 1.44 12.19
C MET A 84 7.88 0.71 10.87
N TRP A 85 6.77 -0.03 10.72
CA TRP A 85 6.43 -0.74 9.49
C TRP A 85 6.30 0.20 8.28
N LEU A 86 5.72 1.38 8.50
CA LEU A 86 5.61 2.42 7.49
C LEU A 86 6.96 3.11 7.25
N GLY A 87 7.83 3.20 8.25
CA GLY A 87 9.07 3.98 8.18
C GLY A 87 8.84 5.49 8.32
N HIS A 88 7.83 5.90 9.10
CA HIS A 88 7.61 7.31 9.40
C HIS A 88 8.59 7.82 10.47
N ALA A 89 9.21 8.96 10.20
CA ALA A 89 10.11 9.60 11.16
C ALA A 89 9.37 10.26 12.35
N ASN A 90 8.08 10.56 12.20
CA ASN A 90 7.30 11.23 13.23
C ASN A 90 5.97 10.48 13.45
N ILE A 91 5.67 10.16 14.71
CA ILE A 91 4.43 9.46 15.09
C ILE A 91 3.18 10.25 14.68
N SER A 92 3.27 11.58 14.62
CA SER A 92 2.16 12.46 14.23
C SER A 92 1.69 12.20 12.79
N THR A 93 2.55 11.80 11.85
CA THR A 93 2.10 11.42 10.50
C THR A 93 1.38 10.08 10.51
N THR A 94 1.78 9.14 11.37
CA THR A 94 1.05 7.87 11.55
C THR A 94 -0.32 8.08 12.19
N ARG A 95 -0.46 9.02 13.13
CA ARG A 95 -1.75 9.36 13.77
C ARG A 95 -2.82 9.83 12.79
N LEU A 96 -2.44 10.37 11.62
CA LEU A 96 -3.40 10.74 10.58
C LEU A 96 -4.23 9.55 10.07
N TYR A 97 -3.74 8.32 10.26
CA TYR A 97 -4.44 7.09 9.87
C TYR A 97 -5.23 6.44 11.01
N ASP A 98 -5.07 6.92 12.25
CA ASP A 98 -5.73 6.35 13.43
C ASP A 98 -7.15 6.92 13.58
N ARG A 99 -8.15 6.12 13.22
CA ARG A 99 -9.57 6.50 13.25
C ARG A 99 -10.31 6.01 14.49
N ARG A 100 -9.64 5.31 15.41
CA ARG A 100 -10.30 4.71 16.58
C ARG A 100 -11.02 5.76 17.44
N GLY A 101 -10.44 6.94 17.61
CA GLY A 101 -11.08 8.05 18.34
C GLY A 101 -12.28 8.69 17.65
N GLN A 102 -12.63 8.29 16.42
CA GLN A 102 -13.80 8.76 15.68
C GLN A 102 -14.95 7.74 15.69
N ARG A 103 -14.76 6.60 16.36
CA ARG A 103 -15.78 5.56 16.49
C ARG A 103 -16.93 6.07 17.38
N PRO A 104 -18.18 6.07 16.90
CA PRO A 104 -19.33 6.46 17.72
C PRO A 104 -19.38 5.70 19.05
N GLU A 105 -19.02 4.41 19.06
CA GLU A 105 -19.01 3.53 20.22
C GLU A 105 -17.99 3.89 21.31
N ASP A 106 -16.95 4.66 20.95
CA ASP A 106 -15.96 5.19 21.90
C ASP A 106 -16.40 6.54 22.49
N SER A 107 -17.52 7.12 22.03
CA SER A 107 -18.07 8.35 22.58
C SER A 107 -18.64 8.12 23.99
N PRO A 108 -18.33 8.98 24.98
CA PRO A 108 -18.93 8.95 26.31
C PRO A 108 -20.46 9.03 26.29
N THR A 109 -21.05 9.61 25.24
CA THR A 109 -22.50 9.77 25.09
C THR A 109 -23.19 8.57 24.44
N PHE A 110 -22.44 7.68 23.77
CA PHE A 110 -23.03 6.59 22.98
C PHE A 110 -23.71 5.51 23.83
N LYS A 111 -23.27 5.33 25.09
CA LYS A 111 -23.82 4.33 26.00
C LYS A 111 -24.97 4.85 26.88
N VAL A 112 -25.34 6.13 26.75
CA VAL A 112 -26.42 6.72 27.54
C VAL A 112 -27.75 6.38 26.86
N LYS A 113 -28.52 5.47 27.47
CA LYS A 113 -29.92 5.25 27.12
C LYS A 113 -30.77 6.27 27.87
N TYR A 114 -31.53 7.09 27.14
CA TYR A 114 -32.64 7.86 27.69
C TYR A 114 -33.86 6.97 27.90
#